data_AF-A0A933PMB6-F1
#
_entry.id   AF-A0A933PMB6-F1
#
_cell.length_a   1.000
_cell.length_b   1.000
_cell.length_c   1.000
_cell.angle_alpha   90.00
_cell.angle_beta   90.00
_cell.angle_gamma   90.00
#
_symmetry.space_group_name_H-M   'P 1'
#
loop_
_entity.id
_entity.type
_entity.pdbx_description
1 polymer ?
#
loop_
_entity_poly.entity_id
_entity_poly.type
_entity_poly.pdbx_seq_one_letter_code
_entity_poly.pdbx_strand_id
1 'polypeptide(L)'
;MTDIPTLIAARKTLTTIPEWTLQNDQFRLVATLDLDGVTLDGIWLRVTAYKAIPDRRVSFQIEFKPEGFRHIPAARVDWRPANPHSNRNIGPAHLRLMVIEGSHHHTFDANWPLGFERMVSENLPIAEPLVPDPRDFEGLLHLVGRLFNVDGMKGIAVPKWEPGLFDR
;
A
#
# COMPACT_ATOMS: atom_id res chain seq x y z
N MET A 1 -0.70 12.10 -22.56
CA MET A 1 -0.85 11.17 -21.41
C MET A 1 0.11 11.63 -20.33
N THR A 2 -0.35 11.77 -19.10
CA THR A 2 0.53 11.94 -17.93
C THR A 2 1.36 10.66 -17.78
N ASP A 3 2.67 10.78 -17.57
CA ASP A 3 3.51 9.60 -17.34
C ASP A 3 3.22 8.97 -15.97
N ILE A 4 3.55 7.68 -15.81
CA ILE A 4 3.28 6.94 -14.57
C ILE A 4 3.98 7.58 -13.37
N PRO A 5 5.27 7.96 -13.41
CA PRO A 5 5.92 8.61 -12.27
C PRO A 5 5.22 9.88 -11.79
N THR A 6 4.81 10.76 -12.71
CA THR A 6 4.07 11.98 -12.38
C THR A 6 2.73 11.63 -11.73
N LEU A 7 2.02 10.66 -12.29
CA LEU A 7 0.72 10.19 -11.76
C LEU A 7 0.85 9.66 -10.33
N ILE A 8 1.89 8.86 -10.05
CA ILE A 8 2.13 8.27 -8.73
C ILE A 8 2.59 9.32 -7.72
N ALA A 9 3.40 10.29 -8.11
CA ALA A 9 3.87 11.35 -7.21
C ALA A 9 2.81 12.43 -6.91
N ALA A 10 1.83 12.61 -7.81
CA ALA A 10 0.85 13.68 -7.71
C ALA A 10 0.00 13.61 -6.43
N ARG A 11 -0.50 14.76 -5.98
CA ARG A 11 -1.42 14.83 -4.84
C ARG A 11 -2.77 14.29 -5.23
N LYS A 12 -3.33 13.38 -4.43
CA LYS A 12 -4.56 12.67 -4.72
C LYS A 12 -5.56 12.87 -3.58
N THR A 13 -6.84 12.70 -3.87
CA THR A 13 -7.90 12.75 -2.85
C THR A 13 -8.81 11.54 -2.97
N LEU A 14 -9.26 11.00 -1.84
CA LEU A 14 -10.38 10.05 -1.82
C LEU A 14 -11.68 10.80 -2.14
N THR A 15 -12.28 10.51 -3.29
CA THR A 15 -13.54 11.13 -3.77
C THR A 15 -14.72 10.84 -2.84
N THR A 16 -14.73 9.64 -2.26
CA THR A 16 -15.72 9.16 -1.30
C THR A 16 -15.00 8.35 -0.23
N ILE A 17 -15.62 8.24 0.95
CA ILE A 17 -15.13 7.33 1.99
C ILE A 17 -15.48 5.91 1.54
N PRO A 18 -14.50 5.05 1.21
CA PRO A 18 -14.79 3.72 0.71
C PRO A 18 -15.16 2.78 1.87
N GLU A 19 -16.03 1.82 1.58
CA GLU A 19 -16.47 0.83 2.56
C GLU A 19 -15.62 -0.45 2.50
N TRP A 20 -15.50 -1.12 3.64
CA TRP A 20 -14.92 -2.46 3.71
C TRP A 20 -15.89 -3.49 3.17
N THR A 21 -15.40 -4.33 2.27
CA THR A 21 -16.08 -5.54 1.80
C THR A 21 -15.39 -6.76 2.39
N LEU A 22 -16.16 -7.77 2.83
CA LEU A 22 -15.57 -9.04 3.26
C LEU A 22 -15.41 -9.95 2.04
N GLN A 23 -14.17 -10.38 1.80
CA GLN A 23 -13.85 -11.36 0.77
C GLN A 23 -13.04 -12.48 1.41
N ASN A 24 -13.64 -13.68 1.51
CA ASN A 24 -13.10 -14.82 2.26
C ASN A 24 -12.82 -14.43 3.73
N ASP A 25 -11.57 -14.51 4.16
CA ASP A 25 -11.07 -14.19 5.50
C ASP A 25 -10.44 -12.78 5.60
N GLN A 26 -10.63 -11.94 4.57
CA GLN A 26 -10.03 -10.61 4.49
C GLN A 26 -11.08 -9.53 4.27
N PHE A 27 -10.94 -8.43 5.00
CA PHE A 27 -11.55 -7.17 4.63
C PHE A 27 -10.75 -6.53 3.51
N ARG A 28 -11.46 -6.09 2.47
CA ARG A 28 -10.89 -5.40 1.33
C ARG A 28 -11.66 -4.13 1.05
N LEU A 29 -10.92 -3.07 0.77
CA LEU A 29 -11.43 -1.76 0.43
C LEU A 29 -10.70 -1.32 -0.85
N VAL A 30 -11.45 -0.82 -1.82
CA VAL A 30 -10.91 -0.29 -3.08
C VAL A 30 -11.56 1.05 -3.35
N ALA A 31 -10.76 2.06 -3.66
CA ALA A 31 -11.23 3.41 -3.95
C ALA A 31 -10.52 3.95 -5.19
N THR A 32 -11.28 4.67 -6.03
CA THR A 32 -10.70 5.56 -7.04
C THR A 32 -10.10 6.79 -6.36
N LEU A 33 -9.14 7.42 -7.03
CA LEU A 33 -8.49 8.63 -6.53
C LEU A 33 -8.70 9.78 -7.50
N ASP A 34 -9.00 10.96 -6.96
CA ASP A 34 -9.09 12.19 -7.73
C ASP A 34 -7.73 12.88 -7.77
N LEU A 35 -7.39 13.43 -8.93
CA LEU A 35 -6.30 14.38 -9.11
C LEU A 35 -6.90 15.70 -9.58
N ASP A 36 -6.65 16.78 -8.82
CA ASP A 36 -7.18 18.12 -9.11
C ASP A 36 -8.71 18.16 -9.34
N GLY A 37 -9.45 17.34 -8.59
CA GLY A 37 -10.92 17.25 -8.68
C GLY A 37 -11.45 16.43 -9.85
N VAL A 38 -10.57 15.77 -10.61
CA VAL A 38 -10.94 14.84 -11.68
C VAL A 38 -10.65 13.41 -11.24
N THR A 39 -11.68 12.56 -11.23
CA THR A 39 -11.51 11.12 -11.01
C THR A 39 -10.72 10.53 -12.17
N LEU A 40 -9.53 10.02 -11.88
CA LEU A 40 -8.69 9.38 -12.87
C LEU A 40 -9.07 7.92 -13.02
N ASP A 41 -9.46 7.52 -14.23
CA ASP A 41 -9.41 6.12 -14.60
C ASP A 41 -7.93 5.73 -14.71
N GLY A 42 -7.54 4.65 -14.03
CA GLY A 42 -6.15 4.17 -14.08
C GLY A 42 -5.36 4.24 -12.78
N ILE A 43 -5.87 4.82 -11.69
CA ILE A 43 -5.22 4.77 -10.37
C ILE A 43 -6.21 4.50 -9.23
N TRP A 44 -5.82 3.60 -8.32
CA TRP A 44 -6.66 3.17 -7.20
C TRP A 44 -5.87 3.05 -5.92
N LEU A 45 -6.55 3.30 -4.81
CA LEU A 45 -6.13 2.82 -3.50
C LEU A 45 -6.78 1.45 -3.26
N ARG A 46 -5.97 0.48 -2.84
CA ARG A 46 -6.45 -0.79 -2.28
C ARG A 46 -5.95 -0.93 -0.86
N VAL A 47 -6.84 -1.37 0.02
CA VAL A 47 -6.49 -1.73 1.38
C VAL A 47 -6.97 -3.15 1.66
N THR A 48 -6.14 -3.94 2.31
CA THR A 48 -6.49 -5.28 2.79
C THR A 48 -6.16 -5.42 4.27
N ALA A 49 -7.01 -6.13 5.01
CA ALA A 49 -6.79 -6.47 6.41
C ALA A 49 -7.37 -7.87 6.68
N TYR A 50 -6.67 -8.68 7.46
CA TYR A 50 -7.20 -10.00 7.85
C TYR A 50 -8.30 -9.84 8.90
N LYS A 51 -9.41 -10.55 8.70
CA LYS A 51 -10.60 -10.47 9.56
C LYS A 51 -10.30 -10.86 11.02
N ALA A 52 -9.56 -11.95 11.18
CA ALA A 52 -9.28 -12.57 12.47
C ALA A 52 -7.96 -12.09 13.11
N ILE A 53 -7.31 -11.05 12.57
CA ILE A 53 -6.00 -10.63 13.06
C ILE A 53 -5.98 -9.10 13.21
N PRO A 54 -6.53 -8.58 14.33
CA PRO A 54 -6.61 -7.14 14.57
C PRO A 54 -5.24 -6.47 14.64
N ASP A 55 -5.16 -5.21 14.20
CA ASP A 55 -3.98 -4.34 14.32
C ASP A 55 -2.66 -4.90 13.78
N ARG A 56 -2.73 -5.78 12.77
CA ARG A 56 -1.56 -6.30 12.04
C ARG A 56 -1.96 -6.92 10.70
N ARG A 57 -0.97 -7.23 9.86
CA ARG A 57 -1.16 -7.78 8.50
C ARG A 57 -2.15 -6.94 7.67
N VAL A 58 -1.98 -5.63 7.77
CA VAL A 58 -2.74 -4.67 6.95
C VAL A 58 -1.84 -4.20 5.83
N SER A 59 -2.36 -4.15 4.61
CA SER A 59 -1.62 -3.64 3.46
C SER A 59 -2.38 -2.50 2.81
N PHE A 60 -1.67 -1.42 2.50
CA PHE A 60 -2.16 -0.29 1.69
C PHE A 60 -1.37 -0.27 0.39
N GLN A 61 -2.05 -0.17 -0.75
CA GLN A 61 -1.41 -0.24 -2.05
C GLN A 61 -1.98 0.81 -3.00
N ILE A 62 -1.10 1.57 -3.64
CA ILE A 62 -1.46 2.34 -4.84
C ILE A 62 -1.30 1.41 -6.03
N GLU A 63 -2.37 1.28 -6.81
CA GLU A 63 -2.41 0.49 -8.02
C GLU A 63 -2.63 1.38 -9.23
N PHE A 64 -2.05 0.98 -10.36
CA PHE A 64 -2.42 1.53 -11.66
C PHE A 64 -2.75 0.42 -12.66
N LYS A 65 -3.47 0.76 -13.73
CA LYS A 65 -3.91 -0.20 -14.74
C LYS A 65 -3.42 0.25 -16.11
N PRO A 66 -2.26 -0.22 -16.57
CA PRO A 66 -1.86 -0.03 -17.96
C PRO A 66 -2.74 -0.85 -18.90
N GLU A 67 -2.83 -0.41 -20.15
CA GLU A 67 -3.64 -1.06 -21.19
C GLU A 67 -3.21 -2.52 -21.39
N GLY A 68 -4.17 -3.45 -21.39
CA GLY A 68 -3.92 -4.89 -21.53
C GLY A 68 -3.43 -5.59 -20.27
N PHE A 69 -3.24 -4.88 -19.15
CA PHE A 69 -2.83 -5.47 -17.88
C PHE A 69 -3.94 -5.44 -16.83
N ARG A 70 -3.81 -6.32 -15.83
CA ARG A 70 -4.54 -6.19 -14.56
C ARG A 70 -4.00 -5.00 -13.76
N HIS A 71 -4.67 -4.66 -12.66
CA HIS A 71 -4.16 -3.67 -11.71
C HIS A 71 -2.79 -4.11 -11.20
N ILE A 72 -1.82 -3.21 -11.24
CA ILE A 72 -0.43 -3.44 -10.88
C ILE A 72 -0.08 -2.55 -9.68
N PRO A 73 0.56 -3.10 -8.64
CA PRO A 73 1.10 -2.31 -7.54
C PRO A 73 2.16 -1.32 -8.05
N ALA A 74 2.02 -0.04 -7.69
CA ALA A 74 3.06 0.98 -7.86
C ALA A 74 3.82 1.24 -6.54
N ALA A 75 3.10 1.25 -5.42
CA ALA A 75 3.67 1.40 -4.08
C ALA A 75 2.82 0.62 -3.08
N ARG A 76 3.44 0.10 -2.02
CA ARG A 76 2.75 -0.68 -0.98
C ARG A 76 3.33 -0.42 0.39
N VAL A 77 2.47 -0.20 1.38
CA VAL A 77 2.84 -0.21 2.80
C VAL A 77 2.28 -1.46 3.43
N ASP A 78 3.14 -2.26 4.03
CA ASP A 78 2.76 -3.45 4.79
C ASP A 78 2.97 -3.17 6.29
N TRP A 79 1.88 -3.13 7.06
CA TRP A 79 1.90 -2.85 8.49
C TRP A 79 1.85 -4.14 9.30
N ARG A 80 2.87 -4.33 10.14
CA ARG A 80 3.07 -5.51 11.00
C ARG A 80 2.82 -6.82 10.24
N PRO A 81 3.60 -7.08 9.17
CA PRO A 81 3.44 -8.28 8.36
C PRO A 81 3.66 -9.56 9.19
N ALA A 82 3.25 -10.70 8.64
CA ALA A 82 3.46 -12.00 9.27
C ALA A 82 4.94 -12.39 9.33
N ASN A 83 5.67 -12.05 8.28
CA ASN A 83 7.03 -12.48 8.01
C ASN A 83 7.87 -11.24 7.70
N PRO A 84 9.19 -11.30 7.98
CA PRO A 84 10.11 -10.26 7.57
C PRO A 84 10.16 -10.12 6.05
N HIS A 85 10.47 -8.92 5.57
CA HIS A 85 10.83 -8.68 4.17
C HIS A 85 12.35 -8.72 4.01
N SER A 86 12.84 -9.30 2.92
CA SER A 86 14.27 -9.30 2.60
C SER A 86 14.51 -8.71 1.22
N ASN A 87 15.19 -7.57 1.17
CA ASN A 87 15.65 -6.98 -0.07
C ASN A 87 16.76 -7.86 -0.66
N ARG A 88 16.59 -8.23 -1.93
CA ARG A 88 17.62 -8.94 -2.69
C ARG A 88 18.82 -8.02 -2.96
N ASN A 89 19.90 -8.54 -3.54
CA ASN A 89 21.08 -7.75 -3.94
C ASN A 89 20.81 -6.90 -5.22
N ILE A 90 19.74 -6.11 -5.22
CA ILE A 90 19.26 -5.26 -6.31
C ILE A 90 18.76 -3.92 -5.77
N GLY A 91 18.62 -2.90 -6.62
CA GLY A 91 18.14 -1.57 -6.20
C GLY A 91 19.21 -0.68 -5.55
N PRO A 92 18.81 0.33 -4.75
CA PRO A 92 19.72 1.27 -4.09
C PRO A 92 20.72 0.57 -3.14
N ALA A 93 21.98 0.98 -3.18
CA ALA A 93 23.06 0.29 -2.46
C ALA A 93 22.82 0.17 -0.93
N HIS A 94 22.22 1.20 -0.33
CA HIS A 94 21.93 1.23 1.11
C HIS A 94 20.73 0.34 1.52
N LEU A 95 19.95 -0.18 0.56
CA LEU A 95 18.80 -1.06 0.79
C LEU A 95 19.08 -2.52 0.44
N ARG A 96 20.15 -2.81 -0.30
CA ARG A 96 20.51 -4.16 -0.74
C ARG A 96 20.77 -5.07 0.47
N LEU A 97 20.27 -6.31 0.39
CA LEU A 97 20.49 -7.35 1.41
C LEU A 97 19.94 -6.98 2.80
N MET A 98 19.14 -5.92 2.92
CA MET A 98 18.48 -5.52 4.15
C MET A 98 17.36 -6.52 4.49
N VAL A 99 17.30 -6.93 5.75
CA VAL A 99 16.17 -7.65 6.33
C VAL A 99 15.36 -6.68 7.18
N ILE A 100 14.06 -6.63 6.95
CA ILE A 100 13.12 -5.73 7.61
C ILE A 100 12.10 -6.57 8.38
N GLU A 101 12.25 -6.60 9.70
CA GLU A 101 11.43 -7.43 10.61
C GLU A 101 10.02 -6.86 10.83
N GLY A 102 9.83 -5.55 10.62
CA GLY A 102 8.61 -4.82 10.97
C GLY A 102 7.84 -4.29 9.77
N SER A 103 7.04 -3.25 10.06
CA SER A 103 6.31 -2.54 9.02
C SER A 103 7.26 -1.90 8.01
N HIS A 104 6.91 -1.93 6.74
CA HIS A 104 7.78 -1.47 5.67
C HIS A 104 7.00 -0.87 4.50
N HIS A 105 7.70 -0.04 3.72
CA HIS A 105 7.18 0.64 2.53
C HIS A 105 7.96 0.18 1.31
N HIS A 106 7.26 -0.49 0.40
CA HIS A 106 7.69 -0.70 -0.97
C HIS A 106 7.46 0.58 -1.77
N THR A 107 8.47 1.45 -1.83
CA THR A 107 8.39 2.76 -2.48
C THR A 107 8.38 2.61 -4.00
N PHE A 108 7.63 3.48 -4.69
CA PHE A 108 7.69 3.54 -6.15
C PHE A 108 9.11 3.88 -6.63
N ASP A 109 9.76 4.86 -6.00
CA ASP A 109 11.08 5.36 -6.40
C ASP A 109 12.20 4.32 -6.29
N ALA A 110 12.12 3.38 -5.34
CA ALA A 110 13.11 2.31 -5.24
C ALA A 110 12.86 1.17 -6.24
N ASN A 111 11.61 0.96 -6.66
CA ASN A 111 11.22 -0.17 -7.52
C ASN A 111 11.12 0.21 -9.00
N TRP A 112 10.69 1.41 -9.34
CA TRP A 112 10.52 1.88 -10.72
C TRP A 112 11.81 1.81 -11.55
N PRO A 113 13.00 2.19 -11.03
CA PRO A 113 14.25 2.08 -11.79
C PRO A 113 14.67 0.65 -12.13
N LEU A 114 14.08 -0.38 -11.49
CA LEU A 114 14.32 -1.78 -11.84
C LEU A 114 13.63 -2.19 -13.15
N GLY A 115 12.71 -1.36 -13.64
CA GLY A 115 11.90 -1.61 -14.82
C GLY A 115 10.54 -2.23 -14.49
N PHE A 116 9.55 -1.90 -15.31
CA PHE A 116 8.16 -2.32 -15.16
C PHE A 116 7.99 -3.84 -15.04
N GLU A 117 8.71 -4.62 -15.86
CA GLU A 117 8.61 -6.08 -15.85
C GLU A 117 9.00 -6.69 -14.49
N ARG A 118 10.11 -6.22 -13.89
CA ARG A 118 10.55 -6.68 -12.56
C ARG A 118 9.61 -6.22 -11.46
N MET A 119 9.15 -4.97 -11.54
CA MET A 119 8.19 -4.42 -10.57
C MET A 119 6.93 -5.30 -10.48
N VAL A 120 6.44 -5.77 -11.63
CA VAL A 120 5.27 -6.67 -11.73
C VAL A 120 5.60 -8.10 -11.33
N SER A 121 6.64 -8.70 -11.91
CA SER A 121 6.97 -10.12 -11.73
C SER A 121 7.53 -10.43 -10.34
N GLU A 122 8.30 -9.50 -9.75
CA GLU A 122 8.87 -9.63 -8.40
C GLU A 122 8.02 -8.94 -7.32
N ASN A 123 6.86 -8.34 -7.70
CA ASN A 123 5.86 -7.75 -6.79
C ASN A 123 6.42 -6.71 -5.80
N LEU A 124 7.05 -5.67 -6.35
CA LEU A 124 7.78 -4.64 -5.60
C LEU A 124 8.87 -5.24 -4.69
N PRO A 125 10.03 -5.67 -5.24
CA PRO A 125 11.03 -6.40 -4.45
C PRO A 125 11.81 -5.55 -3.43
N ILE A 126 11.79 -4.21 -3.54
CA ILE A 126 12.55 -3.32 -2.65
C ILE A 126 11.62 -2.62 -1.67
N ALA A 127 11.93 -2.73 -0.38
CA ALA A 127 11.24 -2.01 0.67
C ALA A 127 12.21 -1.25 1.59
N GLU A 128 11.65 -0.34 2.35
CA GLU A 128 12.32 0.45 3.38
C GLU A 128 11.55 0.32 4.70
N PRO A 129 12.22 0.27 5.87
CA PRO A 129 11.54 0.19 7.15
C PRO A 129 10.72 1.46 7.43
N LEU A 130 9.54 1.32 8.03
CA LEU A 130 8.79 2.47 8.53
C LEU A 130 9.37 2.93 9.85
N VAL A 131 9.89 4.16 9.89
CA VAL A 131 10.47 4.77 11.09
C VAL A 131 9.88 6.18 11.30
N PRO A 132 9.09 6.42 12.37
CA PRO A 132 8.63 5.45 13.36
C PRO A 132 7.57 4.48 12.79
N ASP A 133 7.53 3.26 13.34
CA ASP A 133 6.48 2.28 13.04
C ASP A 133 5.13 2.76 13.63
N PRO A 134 4.03 2.78 12.85
CA PRO A 134 2.72 3.17 13.37
C PRO A 134 2.26 2.34 14.56
N ARG A 135 1.79 3.03 15.62
CA ARG A 135 1.33 2.41 16.87
C ARG A 135 -0.05 1.78 16.76
N ASP A 136 -0.91 2.34 15.93
CA ASP A 136 -2.31 1.96 15.75
C ASP A 136 -2.75 2.25 14.31
N PHE A 137 -3.97 1.82 13.98
CA PHE A 137 -4.54 1.97 12.64
C PHE A 137 -4.71 3.45 12.24
N GLU A 138 -5.02 4.35 13.18
CA GLU A 138 -5.13 5.78 12.90
C GLU A 138 -3.78 6.40 12.52
N GLY A 139 -2.74 6.09 13.29
CA GLY A 139 -1.37 6.47 13.00
C GLY A 139 -0.89 5.92 11.65
N LEU A 140 -1.32 4.70 11.30
CA LEU A 140 -1.06 4.10 10.00
C LEU A 140 -1.75 4.90 8.88
N LEU A 141 -3.04 5.23 9.00
CA LEU A 141 -3.76 6.03 8.01
C LEU A 141 -3.10 7.38 7.78
N HIS A 142 -2.66 8.04 8.86
CA HIS A 142 -1.95 9.32 8.76
C HIS A 142 -0.59 9.17 8.07
N LEU A 143 0.17 8.12 8.38
CA LEU A 143 1.44 7.84 7.72
C LEU A 143 1.24 7.54 6.22
N VAL A 144 0.34 6.62 5.89
CA VAL A 144 0.07 6.21 4.50
C VAL A 144 -0.43 7.39 3.68
N GLY A 145 -1.33 8.23 4.21
CA GLY A 145 -1.78 9.43 3.50
C GLY A 145 -0.64 10.36 3.11
N ARG A 146 0.35 10.54 4.00
CA ARG A 146 1.57 11.31 3.67
C ARG A 146 2.46 10.58 2.65
N LEU A 147 2.71 9.28 2.85
CA LEU A 147 3.60 8.50 1.98
C LEU A 147 3.06 8.37 0.54
N PHE A 148 1.75 8.22 0.38
CA PHE A 148 1.10 8.08 -0.94
C PHE A 148 0.61 9.41 -1.53
N ASN A 149 0.76 10.50 -0.77
CA ASN A 149 0.25 11.83 -1.09
C ASN A 149 -1.26 11.79 -1.37
N VAL A 150 -2.02 11.11 -0.50
CA VAL A 150 -3.48 10.92 -0.58
C VAL A 150 -4.16 11.59 0.60
N ASP A 151 -5.02 12.56 0.28
CA ASP A 151 -5.91 13.21 1.24
C ASP A 151 -7.18 12.42 1.48
N GLY A 152 -7.80 12.64 2.64
CA GLY A 152 -9.05 11.99 3.05
C GLY A 152 -8.86 10.63 3.73
N MET A 153 -7.62 10.13 3.86
CA MET A 153 -7.32 8.81 4.46
C MET A 153 -7.89 8.63 5.86
N LYS A 154 -7.95 9.71 6.67
CA LYS A 154 -8.54 9.69 8.02
C LYS A 154 -10.02 9.30 8.05
N GLY A 155 -10.73 9.40 6.91
CA GLY A 155 -12.12 8.99 6.81
C GLY A 155 -12.31 7.47 6.72
N ILE A 156 -11.26 6.70 6.42
CA ILE A 156 -11.35 5.25 6.34
C ILE A 156 -11.61 4.68 7.74
N ALA A 157 -12.75 4.00 7.90
CA ALA A 157 -13.09 3.34 9.15
C ALA A 157 -12.09 2.20 9.46
N VAL A 158 -11.87 1.92 10.75
CA VAL A 158 -11.16 0.71 11.18
C VAL A 158 -11.87 -0.54 10.63
N PRO A 159 -11.15 -1.58 10.15
CA PRO A 159 -11.78 -2.83 9.74
C PRO A 159 -12.65 -3.40 10.88
N LYS A 160 -13.77 -4.03 10.54
CA LYS A 160 -14.65 -4.69 11.52
C LYS A 160 -14.06 -6.02 11.98
N TRP A 161 -12.87 -5.99 12.56
CA TRP A 161 -12.15 -7.17 13.00
C TRP A 161 -13.00 -8.02 13.96
N GLU A 162 -12.89 -9.32 13.81
CA GLU A 162 -13.52 -10.30 14.67
C GLU A 162 -12.39 -11.16 15.27
N PRO A 163 -11.88 -10.80 16.46
CA PRO A 163 -10.76 -11.51 17.08
C PRO A 163 -11.10 -13.00 17.20
N GLY A 164 -10.15 -13.85 16.84
CA GLY A 164 -10.28 -15.28 17.09
C GLY A 164 -10.35 -15.56 18.58
N LEU A 165 -11.06 -16.62 18.98
CA LEU A 165 -11.20 -17.06 20.39
C LEU A 165 -9.85 -17.32 21.10
N PHE A 166 -8.74 -17.39 20.36
CA PHE A 166 -7.41 -17.71 20.85
C PHE A 166 -6.34 -16.63 20.60
N ASP A 167 -6.73 -15.42 20.17
CA ASP A 167 -5.79 -14.31 20.01
C ASP A 167 -5.43 -13.73 21.39
N ARG A 168 -4.45 -14.36 22.06
CA ARG A 168 -3.74 -13.82 23.23
C ARG A 168 -2.24 -13.79 22.96
#